data_AF-A0AAU6LN39-F1
#
_entry.id   AF-A0AAU6LN39-F1
#
_cell.length_a   1.000
_cell.length_b   1.000
_cell.length_c   1.000
_cell.angle_alpha   90.00
_cell.angle_beta   90.00
_cell.angle_gamma   90.00
#
_symmetry.space_group_name_H-M   'P 1'
#
loop_
_entity.id
_entity.type
_entity.pdbx_description
1 polymer ?
#
loop_
_entity_poly.entity_id
_entity_poly.type
_entity_poly.pdbx_seq_one_letter_code
_entity_poly.pdbx_strand_id
1 'polypeptide(L)'
;MGVRYYDAEAVVTSGFVNGTVHLGFDSEDLSDWGRLLDALEENEQEADLDEPFMADWPRSGRTAYLRFIADDPYVVEVHDGPSTQIVVSVPLDMGEEWIAESRERLAAARAVLGVGTEDRHGVRP
;
A
#
# COMPACT_ATOMS: atom_id res chain seq x y z
N MET A 1 2.15 -15.46 17.59
CA MET A 1 0.82 -15.17 17.02
C MET A 1 0.89 -15.45 15.54
N GLY A 2 -0.04 -16.21 14.98
CA GLY A 2 0.02 -16.63 13.58
C GLY A 2 -0.26 -15.47 12.63
N VAL A 3 0.58 -15.31 11.60
CA VAL A 3 0.36 -14.37 10.50
C VAL A 3 -0.96 -14.75 9.81
N ARG A 4 -1.92 -13.84 9.79
CA ARG A 4 -3.18 -14.01 9.03
C ARG A 4 -3.01 -13.37 7.66
N TYR A 5 -3.26 -14.17 6.63
CA TYR A 5 -3.23 -13.74 5.25
C TYR A 5 -4.64 -13.35 4.79
N TYR A 6 -4.73 -12.27 4.02
CA TYR A 6 -5.97 -11.74 3.49
C TYR A 6 -5.85 -11.58 1.98
N ASP A 7 -6.83 -12.11 1.24
CA ASP A 7 -7.02 -11.79 -0.17
C ASP A 7 -7.51 -10.35 -0.31
N ALA A 8 -7.03 -9.68 -1.35
CA ALA A 8 -7.30 -8.27 -1.61
C ALA A 8 -7.34 -7.98 -3.10
N GLU A 9 -7.88 -6.81 -3.39
CA GLU A 9 -7.96 -6.28 -4.74
C GLU A 9 -7.41 -4.84 -4.70
N ALA A 10 -6.39 -4.56 -5.53
CA ALA A 10 -6.01 -3.19 -5.82
C ALA A 10 -6.67 -2.75 -7.11
N VAL A 11 -7.34 -1.61 -7.04
CA VAL A 11 -7.98 -0.96 -8.17
C VAL A 11 -7.16 0.28 -8.51
N VAL A 12 -6.62 0.31 -9.73
CA VAL A 12 -5.81 1.40 -10.27
C VAL A 12 -6.64 2.09 -11.35
N THR A 13 -7.16 3.28 -11.03
CA THR A 13 -8.05 4.03 -11.92
C THR A 13 -7.41 5.34 -12.34
N SER A 14 -7.31 5.56 -13.66
CA SER A 14 -7.03 6.86 -14.25
C SER A 14 -8.24 7.34 -15.07
N GLY A 15 -8.20 8.58 -15.56
CA GLY A 15 -9.23 9.11 -16.45
C GLY A 15 -9.38 8.38 -17.80
N PHE A 16 -8.43 7.50 -18.14
CA PHE A 16 -8.41 6.75 -19.40
C PHE A 16 -8.54 5.24 -19.22
N VAL A 17 -7.89 4.66 -18.20
CA VAL A 17 -7.84 3.21 -17.97
C VAL A 17 -8.20 2.89 -16.52
N ASN A 18 -8.94 1.82 -16.32
CA ASN A 18 -9.14 1.20 -15.01
C ASN A 18 -8.57 -0.22 -15.05
N GLY A 19 -7.78 -0.57 -14.04
CA GLY A 19 -7.18 -1.88 -13.86
C GLY A 19 -7.48 -2.42 -12.48
N THR A 20 -7.69 -3.73 -12.41
CA THR A 20 -7.91 -4.44 -11.16
C THR A 20 -6.88 -5.56 -11.05
N VAL A 21 -6.20 -5.65 -9.92
CA VAL A 21 -5.24 -6.73 -9.63
C VAL A 21 -5.60 -7.41 -8.32
N HIS A 22 -5.61 -8.74 -8.35
CA HIS A 22 -5.73 -9.54 -7.13
C HIS A 22 -4.36 -9.67 -6.48
N LEU A 23 -4.29 -9.31 -5.21
CA LEU A 23 -3.10 -9.44 -4.37
C LEU A 23 -3.51 -10.05 -3.04
N GLY A 24 -2.55 -10.35 -2.18
CA GLY A 24 -2.87 -10.61 -0.80
C GLY A 24 -1.78 -10.14 0.13
N PHE A 25 -2.19 -9.82 1.34
CA PHE A 25 -1.37 -9.14 2.32
C PHE A 25 -1.58 -9.76 3.69
N ASP A 26 -0.61 -9.56 4.59
CA ASP A 26 -0.72 -9.92 5.98
C ASP A 26 -0.65 -8.72 6.94
N SER A 27 -0.74 -8.96 8.24
CA SER A 27 -0.70 -7.90 9.25
C SER A 27 0.60 -7.08 9.25
N GLU A 28 1.72 -7.68 8.85
CA GLU A 28 3.00 -6.98 8.69
C GLU A 28 2.93 -6.06 7.46
N ASP A 29 2.34 -6.51 6.35
CA ASP A 29 2.14 -5.68 5.17
C ASP A 29 1.27 -4.45 5.47
N LEU A 30 0.23 -4.56 6.32
CA LEU A 30 -0.53 -3.38 6.76
C LEU A 30 0.31 -2.42 7.61
N SER A 31 1.29 -2.93 8.35
CA SER A 31 2.23 -2.10 9.11
C SER A 31 3.21 -1.41 8.17
N ASP A 32 3.69 -2.12 7.17
CA ASP A 32 4.54 -1.58 6.11
C ASP A 32 3.81 -0.56 5.23
N TRP A 33 2.51 -0.71 4.98
CA TRP A 33 1.70 0.32 4.31
C TRP A 33 1.75 1.65 5.07
N GLY A 34 1.63 1.61 6.40
CA GLY A 34 1.73 2.81 7.23
C GLY A 34 3.10 3.48 7.10
N ARG A 35 4.18 2.68 7.17
CA ARG A 35 5.55 3.19 7.01
C ARG A 35 5.80 3.76 5.61
N LEU A 36 5.21 3.15 4.59
CA LEU A 36 5.31 3.63 3.22
C LEU A 36 4.64 5.00 3.09
N LEU A 37 3.45 5.18 3.65
CA LEU A 37 2.75 6.48 3.67
C LEU A 37 3.55 7.55 4.42
N ASP A 38 4.20 7.19 5.54
CA ASP A 38 5.07 8.11 6.27
C ASP A 38 6.28 8.53 5.42
N ALA A 39 6.94 7.57 4.78
CA ALA A 39 8.09 7.85 3.91
C ALA A 39 7.73 8.68 2.66
N LEU A 40 6.53 8.49 2.10
CA LEU A 40 6.04 9.31 1.00
C LEU A 40 5.75 10.74 1.44
N GLU A 41 5.13 10.94 2.60
CA GLU A 41 4.90 12.27 3.13
C GLU A 41 6.21 12.99 3.44
N GLU A 42 7.22 12.29 3.96
CA GLU A 42 8.57 12.84 4.13
C GLU A 42 9.19 13.22 2.79
N ASN A 43 9.06 12.37 1.77
CA ASN A 43 9.57 12.64 0.42
C ASN A 43 8.92 13.87 -0.24
N GLU A 44 7.60 14.03 -0.14
CA GLU A 44 6.89 15.20 -0.69
C GLU A 44 7.32 16.52 -0.03
N GLN A 45 7.82 16.47 1.22
CA GLN A 45 8.36 17.64 1.92
C GLN A 45 9.81 17.95 1.52
N GLU A 46 10.58 16.95 1.08
CA GLU A 46 11.97 17.08 0.63
C GLU A 46 12.01 17.37 -0.88
N ALA A 47 11.68 18.61 -1.26
CA ALA A 47 11.46 19.09 -2.64
C ALA A 47 12.67 19.03 -3.62
N ASP A 48 13.78 18.39 -3.26
CA ASP A 48 15.06 18.43 -4.00
C ASP A 48 15.80 17.09 -3.94
N LEU A 49 15.13 16.01 -4.32
CA LEU A 49 15.78 14.71 -4.50
C LEU A 49 16.08 14.47 -5.98
N ASP A 50 17.35 14.21 -6.31
CA ASP A 50 17.82 13.89 -7.66
C ASP A 50 17.20 12.58 -8.22
N GLU A 51 16.66 11.72 -7.34
CA GLU A 51 16.03 10.45 -7.71
C GLU A 51 14.63 10.35 -7.08
N PRO A 52 13.61 9.89 -7.86
CA PRO A 52 12.27 9.73 -7.33
C PRO A 52 12.24 8.63 -6.27
N PHE A 53 11.47 8.85 -5.20
CA PHE A 53 11.29 7.83 -4.18
C PHE A 53 10.47 6.67 -4.74
N MET A 54 10.90 5.45 -4.41
CA MET A 54 10.24 4.22 -4.85
C MET A 54 9.96 3.30 -3.66
N ALA A 55 8.74 2.80 -3.58
CA ALA A 55 8.36 1.83 -2.56
C ALA A 55 7.40 0.77 -3.09
N ASP A 56 7.60 -0.48 -2.64
CA ASP A 56 6.78 -1.61 -3.02
C ASP A 56 5.76 -1.96 -1.92
N TRP A 57 4.54 -2.32 -2.31
CA TRP A 57 3.52 -2.85 -1.40
C TRP A 57 2.52 -3.81 -2.09
N PRO A 58 2.16 -4.96 -1.50
CA PRO A 58 2.81 -5.63 -0.36
C PRO A 58 4.29 -5.96 -0.68
N ARG A 59 5.10 -6.36 0.32
CA ARG A 59 6.52 -6.63 0.03
C ARG A 59 6.68 -7.66 -1.09
N SER A 60 7.55 -7.34 -2.04
CA SER A 60 7.76 -8.12 -3.25
C SER A 60 8.20 -9.57 -2.97
N GLY A 61 7.72 -10.51 -3.79
CA GLY A 61 8.19 -11.91 -3.79
C GLY A 61 7.22 -12.98 -3.29
N ARG A 62 6.00 -12.63 -2.87
CA ARG A 62 4.95 -13.60 -2.47
C ARG A 62 3.78 -13.66 -3.46
N THR A 63 3.33 -12.51 -3.97
CA THR A 63 2.23 -12.35 -4.94
C THR A 63 2.50 -11.18 -5.88
N ALA A 64 1.50 -10.81 -6.68
CA ALA A 64 1.44 -9.49 -7.29
C ALA A 64 1.62 -8.40 -6.24
N TYR A 65 2.25 -7.30 -6.64
CA TYR A 65 2.56 -6.14 -5.80
C TYR A 65 2.50 -4.85 -6.61
N LEU A 66 2.38 -3.74 -5.90
CA LEU A 66 2.42 -2.39 -6.47
C LEU A 66 3.78 -1.77 -6.18
N ARG A 67 4.31 -1.00 -7.11
CA ARG A 67 5.40 -0.06 -6.87
C ARG A 67 4.88 1.36 -7.03
N PHE A 68 5.04 2.16 -5.98
CA PHE A 68 4.77 3.59 -5.97
C PHE A 68 6.06 4.31 -6.32
N ILE A 69 6.00 5.19 -7.30
CA ILE A 69 7.10 6.05 -7.73
C ILE A 69 6.60 7.48 -7.55
N ALA A 70 7.20 8.20 -6.59
CA ALA A 70 6.92 9.60 -6.33
C ALA A 70 7.66 10.46 -7.38
N ASP A 71 7.06 10.50 -8.57
CA ASP A 71 7.45 11.36 -9.70
C ASP A 71 6.33 12.40 -9.93
N ASP A 72 6.53 13.36 -10.84
CA ASP A 72 5.49 14.32 -11.24
C ASP A 72 5.05 14.06 -12.69
N PRO A 73 3.89 13.41 -12.92
CA PRO A 73 2.92 12.89 -11.96
C PRO A 73 3.34 11.56 -11.32
N TYR A 74 2.69 11.17 -10.21
CA TYR A 74 2.92 9.88 -9.56
C TYR A 74 2.78 8.73 -10.55
N VAL A 75 3.66 7.73 -10.44
CA VAL A 75 3.55 6.52 -11.25
C VAL A 75 3.33 5.33 -10.33
N VAL A 76 2.26 4.58 -10.59
CA VAL A 76 2.00 3.30 -9.92
C VAL A 76 2.24 2.18 -10.93
N GLU A 77 3.22 1.34 -10.64
CA GLU A 77 3.44 0.10 -11.39
C GLU A 77 2.74 -1.06 -10.71
N VAL A 78 1.99 -1.84 -11.49
CA VAL A 78 1.43 -3.13 -11.07
C VAL A 78 2.33 -4.23 -11.58
N HIS A 79 2.89 -5.01 -10.67
CA HIS A 79 3.74 -6.16 -10.97
C HIS A 79 2.98 -7.44 -10.66
N ASP A 80 2.82 -8.33 -11.63
CA ASP A 80 2.15 -9.63 -11.43
C ASP A 80 2.96 -10.62 -10.56
N GLY A 81 4.11 -10.22 -10.01
CA GLY A 81 4.96 -11.11 -9.22
C GLY A 81 5.63 -12.19 -10.09
N PRO A 82 5.96 -13.38 -9.53
CA PRO A 82 6.72 -14.41 -10.26
C PRO A 82 5.91 -15.16 -11.33
N SER A 83 4.61 -14.92 -11.46
CA SER A 83 3.72 -15.67 -12.37
C SER A 83 3.95 -15.34 -13.84
N THR A 84 3.74 -14.09 -14.25
CA THR A 84 3.86 -13.69 -15.67
C THR A 84 4.92 -12.63 -15.95
N GLN A 85 5.50 -12.03 -14.91
CA GLN A 85 6.45 -10.91 -15.01
C GLN A 85 5.90 -9.70 -15.78
N ILE A 86 4.57 -9.60 -15.94
CA ILE A 86 3.94 -8.43 -16.54
C ILE A 86 4.06 -7.26 -15.58
N VAL A 87 4.43 -6.11 -16.14
CA VAL A 87 4.46 -4.82 -15.46
C VAL A 87 3.56 -3.86 -16.21
N VAL A 88 2.63 -3.23 -15.51
CA VAL A 88 1.77 -2.17 -16.03
C VAL A 88 2.10 -0.89 -15.29
N SER A 89 2.55 0.14 -16.00
CA SER A 89 2.86 1.45 -15.42
C SER A 89 1.73 2.43 -15.71
N VAL A 90 1.18 3.04 -14.65
CA VAL A 90 0.05 3.96 -14.75
C VAL A 90 0.42 5.28 -14.06
N PRO A 91 0.56 6.37 -14.83
CA PRO A 91 0.61 7.71 -14.26
C PRO A 91 -0.73 8.08 -13.63
N LEU A 92 -0.71 8.54 -12.38
CA LEU A 92 -1.87 8.92 -11.59
C LEU A 92 -1.68 10.32 -11.02
N ASP A 93 -2.73 11.12 -11.14
CA ASP A 93 -2.89 12.32 -10.34
C ASP A 93 -3.51 11.90 -9.01
N MET A 94 -2.69 11.78 -7.96
CA MET A 94 -3.15 11.27 -6.67
C MET A 94 -3.97 12.32 -5.90
N GLY A 95 -3.74 13.61 -6.15
CA GLY A 95 -4.36 14.73 -5.43
C GLY A 95 -3.70 15.01 -4.07
N GLU A 96 -3.81 16.24 -3.57
CA GLU A 96 -3.06 16.72 -2.39
C GLU A 96 -3.40 15.98 -1.07
N GLU A 97 -4.59 15.35 -0.98
CA GLU A 97 -5.07 14.71 0.27
C GLU A 97 -4.88 13.19 0.30
N TRP A 98 -4.31 12.60 -0.75
CA TRP A 98 -4.31 11.16 -0.98
C TRP A 98 -3.63 10.35 0.13
N ILE A 99 -2.56 10.88 0.73
CA ILE A 99 -1.85 10.24 1.85
C ILE A 99 -2.75 10.23 3.09
N ALA A 100 -3.37 11.36 3.42
CA ALA A 100 -4.27 11.47 4.57
C ALA A 100 -5.48 10.53 4.41
N GLU A 101 -6.08 10.54 3.22
CA GLU A 101 -7.14 9.64 2.80
C GLU A 101 -6.75 8.15 2.89
N SER A 102 -5.51 7.81 2.52
CA SER A 102 -4.97 6.46 2.61
C SER A 102 -4.74 6.03 4.06
N ARG A 103 -4.33 6.95 4.94
CA ARG A 103 -4.18 6.70 6.38
C ARG A 103 -5.53 6.44 7.06
N GLU A 104 -6.57 7.17 6.69
CA GLU A 104 -7.93 6.91 7.20
C GLU A 104 -8.42 5.52 6.81
N ARG A 105 -8.24 5.14 5.54
CA ARG A 105 -8.58 3.79 5.04
C ARG A 105 -7.78 2.70 5.76
N LEU A 106 -6.50 2.93 6.03
CA LEU A 106 -5.66 2.01 6.79
C LEU A 106 -6.13 1.85 8.25
N ALA A 107 -6.50 2.94 8.91
CA ALA A 107 -7.04 2.90 10.27
C ALA A 107 -8.34 2.09 10.33
N ALA A 108 -9.24 2.31 9.37
CA ALA A 108 -10.48 1.54 9.24
C ALA A 108 -10.20 0.04 9.01
N ALA A 109 -9.27 -0.29 8.11
CA ALA A 109 -8.89 -1.69 7.85
C ALA A 109 -8.33 -2.36 9.10
N ARG A 110 -7.43 -1.70 9.84
CA ARG A 110 -6.84 -2.23 11.09
C ARG A 110 -7.90 -2.47 12.17
N ALA A 111 -8.89 -1.58 12.29
CA ALA A 111 -9.99 -1.73 13.24
C ALA A 111 -10.87 -2.95 12.94
N VAL A 112 -11.20 -3.17 11.66
CA VAL A 112 -12.01 -4.32 11.22
C VAL A 112 -11.24 -5.64 11.39
N LEU A 113 -9.95 -5.65 11.07
CA LEU A 113 -9.12 -6.86 11.11
C LEU A 113 -8.61 -7.20 12.52
N GLY A 114 -8.89 -6.36 13.51
CA GLY A 114 -8.46 -6.57 14.90
C GLY A 114 -6.95 -6.45 15.10
N VAL A 115 -6.24 -5.78 14.20
CA VAL A 115 -4.76 -5.58 14.25
C VAL A 115 -4.38 -4.46 15.23
N GLY A 116 -5.31 -4.03 16.09
CA GLY A 116 -5.14 -2.87 16.98
C GLY A 116 -5.93 -2.95 18.29
N THR A 117 -6.10 -4.13 18.89
CA THR A 117 -6.56 -4.19 20.28
C THR A 117 -5.88 -5.33 21.01
N GLU A 118 -5.02 -4.94 21.94
CA GLU A 118 -4.46 -5.82 22.95
C GLU A 118 -5.58 -6.66 23.57
N ASP A 119 -5.35 -7.97 23.60
CA ASP A 119 -6.17 -8.95 24.27
C ASP A 119 -6.28 -8.59 25.77
N ARG A 120 -7.33 -7.87 26.16
CA ARG A 120 -7.76 -7.81 27.56
C ARG A 120 -8.51 -9.11 27.88
N HIS A 121 -7.78 -10.21 27.98
CA HIS A 121 -8.26 -11.41 28.65
C HIS A 121 -7.43 -11.68 29.90
N GLY A 122 -8.05 -11.54 31.07
CA GLY A 122 -7.57 -12.20 32.28
C GLY A 122 -7.56 -11.39 33.57
N VAL A 123 -8.65 -10.72 33.94
CA VAL A 123 -9.03 -10.66 35.36
C VAL A 123 -10.50 -11.00 35.48
N ARG A 124 -10.77 -12.18 36.03
CA ARG A 124 -12.03 -12.48 36.71
C ARG A 124 -11.71 -12.93 38.14
N PRO A 125 -12.60 -12.60 39.09
CA PRO A 125 -12.35 -12.61 40.53
C PRO A 125 -12.14 -14.00 41.13
#